data_AF-A0A7Y7LY68-F1
#
_entry.id   AF-A0A7Y7LY68-F1
#
_cell.length_a   1.000
_cell.length_b   1.000
_cell.length_c   1.000
_cell.angle_alpha   90.00
_cell.angle_beta   90.00
_cell.angle_gamma   90.00
#
_symmetry.space_group_name_H-M   'P 1'
#
loop_
_entity.id
_entity.type
_entity.pdbx_description
1 polymer ?
#
loop_
_entity_poly.entity_id
_entity_poly.type
_entity_poly.pdbx_seq_one_letter_code
_entity_poly.pdbx_strand_id
1 'polypeptide(L)'
;MSQYRRPSFPTLAYRDGHGLPIEYGRRWDSGSAPGDAYSRTSNLQRFAPLHNAATALVEWLQATVDVAVQDRPVAANELLPQPERVRQGRIRLPPHGNCSPWP
;
A
#
# COMPACT_ATOMS: atom_id res chain seq x y z
N MET A 1 -3.23 14.89 20.15
CA MET A 1 -2.68 14.00 19.10
C MET A 1 -3.37 14.33 17.79
N SER A 2 -2.63 14.48 16.69
CA SER A 2 -3.21 14.76 15.38
C SER A 2 -3.67 13.48 14.69
N GLN A 3 -4.79 13.55 13.97
CA GLN A 3 -5.26 12.46 13.11
C GLN A 3 -4.21 12.11 12.03
N TYR A 4 -4.21 10.85 11.58
CA TYR A 4 -3.39 10.44 10.45
C TYR A 4 -3.75 11.24 9.20
N ARG A 5 -2.74 11.72 8.48
CA ARG A 5 -2.89 12.37 7.18
C ARG A 5 -2.08 11.61 6.13
N ARG A 6 -2.78 11.02 5.17
CA ARG A 6 -2.13 10.37 4.02
C ARG A 6 -1.36 11.41 3.21
N PRO A 7 -0.12 11.13 2.79
CA PRO A 7 0.61 11.98 1.85
C PRO A 7 -0.20 12.20 0.57
N SER A 8 -0.14 13.41 0.02
CA SER A 8 -0.70 13.71 -1.29
C SER A 8 0.23 13.19 -2.38
N PHE A 9 -0.34 12.62 -3.43
CA PHE A 9 0.39 12.13 -4.60
C PHE A 9 -0.08 12.85 -5.85
N PRO A 10 0.80 13.08 -6.83
CA PRO A 10 0.38 13.68 -8.09
C PRO A 10 -0.59 12.76 -8.82
N THR A 11 -1.69 13.33 -9.30
CA THR A 11 -2.58 12.64 -10.25
C THR A 11 -1.89 12.58 -11.60
N LEU A 12 -1.68 11.37 -12.12
CA LEU A 12 -1.08 11.16 -13.43
C LEU A 12 -2.17 11.16 -14.51
N ALA A 13 -2.00 11.97 -15.55
CA ALA A 13 -2.78 11.88 -16.76
C ALA A 13 -2.18 10.80 -17.66
N TYR A 14 -2.89 9.68 -17.84
CA TYR A 14 -2.50 8.64 -18.77
C TYR A 14 -2.90 9.06 -20.18
N ARG A 15 -2.04 8.78 -21.16
CA ARG A 15 -2.26 9.12 -22.57
C ARG A 15 -2.22 7.87 -23.44
N ASP A 16 -3.00 7.88 -24.51
CA ASP A 16 -3.02 6.82 -25.52
C ASP A 16 -1.82 6.94 -26.49
N GLY A 17 -1.80 6.07 -27.51
CA GLY A 17 -0.76 6.08 -28.54
C GLY A 17 -0.72 7.35 -29.41
N HIS A 18 -1.78 8.16 -29.38
CA HIS A 18 -1.88 9.45 -30.06
C HIS A 18 -1.57 10.62 -29.12
N GLY A 19 -1.23 10.35 -27.86
CA GLY A 19 -0.96 11.38 -26.85
C GLY A 19 -2.21 12.00 -26.25
N LEU A 20 -3.41 11.50 -26.54
CA LEU A 20 -4.66 12.02 -26.00
C LEU A 20 -4.90 11.48 -24.57
N PRO A 21 -5.43 12.29 -23.64
CA PRO A 21 -5.76 11.82 -22.30
C PRO A 21 -6.78 10.68 -22.34
N ILE A 22 -6.48 9.63 -21.58
CA ILE A 22 -7.39 8.50 -21.36
C ILE A 22 -8.29 8.85 -20.19
N GLU A 23 -9.59 8.94 -20.45
CA GLU A 23 -10.61 9.11 -19.41
C GLU A 23 -10.63 7.91 -18.44
N TYR A 24 -10.95 8.18 -17.18
CA TYR A 24 -11.07 7.14 -16.17
C TYR A 24 -12.15 6.11 -16.59
N GLY A 25 -11.81 4.83 -16.54
CA GLY A 25 -12.69 3.73 -16.95
C GLY A 25 -12.80 3.51 -18.47
N ARG A 26 -12.32 4.45 -19.30
CA ARG A 26 -12.35 4.33 -20.77
C ARG A 26 -11.12 3.66 -21.36
N ARG A 27 -10.15 3.30 -20.53
CA ARG A 27 -8.84 2.86 -20.99
C ARG A 27 -8.91 1.73 -22.02
N TRP A 28 -9.83 0.77 -21.83
CA TRP A 28 -10.03 -0.37 -22.74
C TRP A 28 -11.39 -0.34 -23.45
N ASP A 29 -12.14 0.77 -23.37
CA ASP A 29 -13.52 0.90 -23.86
C ASP A 29 -14.40 -0.31 -23.47
N SER A 30 -14.91 -1.06 -24.45
CA SER A 30 -15.70 -2.29 -24.28
C SER A 30 -14.86 -3.57 -24.27
N GLY A 31 -13.55 -3.46 -24.46
CA GLY A 31 -12.61 -4.57 -24.47
C GLY A 31 -12.15 -4.99 -23.06
N SER A 32 -11.57 -6.19 -22.99
CA SER A 32 -10.92 -6.67 -21.77
C SER A 32 -9.50 -6.12 -21.68
N ALA A 33 -9.03 -5.88 -20.45
CA ALA A 33 -7.64 -5.56 -20.20
C ALA A 33 -6.73 -6.69 -20.71
N PRO A 34 -5.56 -6.37 -21.28
CA PRO A 34 -4.51 -7.37 -21.50
C PRO A 34 -4.20 -8.13 -20.20
N GLY A 35 -3.86 -9.42 -20.29
CA GLY A 35 -3.61 -10.27 -19.12
C GLY A 35 -2.50 -9.75 -18.20
N ASP A 36 -1.58 -8.97 -18.73
CA ASP A 36 -0.48 -8.34 -18.02
C ASP A 36 -0.78 -6.90 -17.53
N ALA A 37 -1.96 -6.34 -17.81
CA ALA A 37 -2.34 -4.99 -17.40
C ALA A 37 -2.26 -4.79 -15.87
N TYR A 38 -2.43 -5.87 -15.11
CA TYR A 38 -2.30 -5.90 -13.65
C TYR A 38 -1.06 -6.65 -13.16
N SER A 39 -0.01 -6.73 -13.98
CA SER A 39 1.24 -7.38 -13.62
C SER A 39 1.85 -6.85 -12.32
N ARG A 40 2.21 -7.76 -11.43
CA ARG A 40 2.88 -7.47 -10.14
C ARG A 40 4.40 -7.48 -10.25
N THR A 41 4.91 -7.80 -11.42
CA THR A 41 6.33 -8.04 -11.68
C THR A 41 6.90 -7.08 -12.72
N SER A 42 6.03 -6.40 -13.47
CA SER A 42 6.37 -5.30 -14.38
C SER A 42 5.71 -4.00 -13.91
N ASN A 43 6.10 -2.87 -14.53
CA ASN A 43 5.53 -1.56 -14.26
C ASN A 43 5.57 -1.15 -12.77
N LEU A 44 6.65 -1.54 -12.06
CA LEU A 44 6.74 -1.44 -10.61
C LEU A 44 6.70 0.00 -10.09
N GLN A 45 7.04 0.98 -10.93
CA GLN A 45 6.95 2.40 -10.59
C GLN A 45 5.55 2.82 -10.12
N ARG A 46 4.48 2.13 -10.57
CA ARG A 46 3.09 2.41 -10.15
C ARG A 46 2.85 2.16 -8.65
N PHE A 47 3.69 1.33 -8.03
CA PHE A 47 3.60 0.99 -6.62
C PHE A 47 4.48 1.88 -5.73
N ALA A 48 5.34 2.73 -6.29
CA ALA A 48 6.21 3.60 -5.50
C ALA A 48 5.43 4.50 -4.49
N PRO A 49 4.30 5.13 -4.85
CA PRO A 49 3.49 5.91 -3.91
C PRO A 49 2.95 5.09 -2.72
N LEU A 50 2.73 3.78 -2.90
CA LEU A 50 2.22 2.92 -1.83
C LEU A 50 3.23 2.81 -0.69
N HIS A 51 4.53 2.70 -1.01
CA HIS A 51 5.59 2.64 0.00
C HIS A 51 5.64 3.92 0.83
N ASN A 52 5.52 5.09 0.19
CA ASN A 52 5.51 6.37 0.91
C ASN A 52 4.30 6.50 1.86
N ALA A 53 3.13 6.06 1.42
CA ALA A 53 1.94 6.05 2.29
C ALA A 53 2.09 5.07 3.46
N ALA A 54 2.69 3.90 3.23
CA ALA A 54 2.95 2.93 4.29
C ALA A 54 3.94 3.49 5.33
N THR A 55 5.03 4.11 4.89
CA THR A 55 6.01 4.75 5.79
C THR A 55 5.36 5.83 6.64
N ALA A 56 4.59 6.75 6.04
CA ALA A 56 3.91 7.81 6.78
C ALA A 56 2.91 7.28 7.82
N LEU A 57 2.25 6.16 7.51
CA LEU A 57 1.37 5.49 8.46
C LEU A 57 2.14 4.88 9.64
N VAL A 58 3.27 4.21 9.36
CA VAL A 58 4.14 3.61 10.39
C VAL A 58 4.68 4.69 11.33
N GLU A 59 5.13 5.82 10.79
CA GLU A 59 5.60 6.98 11.56
C GLU A 59 4.50 7.55 12.45
N TRP A 60 3.30 7.74 11.91
CA TRP A 60 2.17 8.26 12.67
C TRP A 60 1.76 7.31 13.80
N LEU A 61 1.71 6.00 13.53
CA LEU A 61 1.38 4.99 14.56
C LEU A 61 2.41 5.01 15.70
N GLN A 62 3.71 5.08 15.39
CA GLN A 62 4.77 5.22 16.41
C GLN A 62 4.63 6.47 17.26
N ALA A 63 4.21 7.58 16.65
CA ALA A 63 4.08 8.85 17.35
C ALA A 63 2.80 8.96 18.20
N THR A 64 1.79 8.15 17.93
CA THR A 64 0.45 8.32 18.52
C THR A 64 -0.06 7.12 19.30
N VAL A 65 0.49 5.93 19.06
CA VAL A 65 0.06 4.71 19.73
C VAL A 65 1.30 4.07 20.35
N ASP A 66 1.14 3.39 21.48
CA ASP A 66 2.22 2.60 22.08
C ASP A 66 2.43 1.34 21.25
N VAL A 67 3.41 1.39 20.33
CA VAL A 67 3.64 0.38 19.31
C VAL A 67 5.13 0.11 19.13
N ALA A 68 5.48 -1.14 18.87
CA ALA A 68 6.86 -1.53 18.57
C ALA A 68 7.03 -1.80 17.07
N VAL A 69 7.98 -1.11 16.42
CA VAL A 69 8.35 -1.38 15.03
C VAL A 69 9.53 -2.35 14.99
N GLN A 70 9.37 -3.41 14.20
CA GLN A 70 10.44 -4.37 13.93
C GLN A 70 10.90 -4.21 12.48
N ASP A 71 12.02 -3.52 12.29
CA ASP A 71 12.66 -3.41 10.98
C ASP A 71 13.60 -4.60 10.76
N ARG A 72 13.01 -5.74 10.39
CA ARG A 72 13.76 -6.94 10.02
C ARG A 72 13.28 -7.46 8.67
N PRO A 73 14.18 -7.99 7.82
CA PRO A 73 13.78 -8.70 6.63
C PRO A 73 13.01 -9.95 7.07
N VAL A 74 11.69 -9.93 6.88
CA VAL A 74 10.82 -11.07 7.14
C VAL A 74 10.34 -11.61 5.81
N ALA A 75 10.35 -12.93 5.64
CA ALA A 75 9.76 -13.55 4.46
C ALA A 75 8.28 -13.15 4.38
N ALA A 76 7.80 -12.70 3.21
CA ALA A 76 6.42 -12.25 3.03
C ALA A 76 5.38 -13.30 3.50
N ASN A 77 5.75 -14.58 3.42
CA ASN A 77 4.97 -15.73 3.89
C ASN A 77 4.76 -15.78 5.42
N GLU A 78 5.63 -15.15 6.21
CA GLU A 78 5.45 -15.03 7.67
C GLU A 78 4.52 -13.86 8.05
N LEU A 79 4.19 -12.98 7.10
CA LEU A 79 3.45 -11.73 7.30
C LEU A 79 1.97 -11.84 6.96
N LEU A 80 1.60 -12.76 6.07
CA LEU A 80 0.24 -12.96 5.54
C LEU A 80 -0.11 -14.47 5.60
N PRO A 81 -1.37 -14.87 5.80
CA PRO A 81 -1.85 -16.06 5.10
C PRO A 81 -1.68 -15.79 3.60
N GLN A 82 -0.83 -16.57 2.93
CA GLN A 82 -0.43 -16.40 1.52
C GLN A 82 -1.58 -15.97 0.58
N PRO A 83 -1.35 -15.10 -0.45
CA PRO A 83 -0.24 -15.28 -1.40
C PRO A 83 0.42 -14.02 -2.06
N GLU A 84 1.63 -14.28 -2.58
CA GLU A 84 2.52 -13.62 -3.57
C GLU A 84 2.85 -12.11 -3.50
N ARG A 85 4.13 -11.79 -3.28
CA ARG A 85 4.85 -10.54 -3.68
C ARG A 85 4.22 -9.19 -3.27
N VAL A 86 4.52 -8.73 -2.06
CA VAL A 86 4.58 -7.30 -1.72
C VAL A 86 5.78 -7.07 -0.81
N ARG A 87 6.66 -6.11 -1.11
CA ARG A 87 7.60 -5.57 -0.11
C ARG A 87 6.76 -4.81 0.93
N GLN A 88 6.47 -5.42 2.07
CA GLN A 88 5.74 -4.77 3.16
C GLN A 88 6.62 -4.76 4.40
N GLY A 89 6.89 -3.57 4.94
CA GLY A 89 7.26 -3.43 6.35
C GLY A 89 6.04 -3.80 7.20
N ARG A 90 6.22 -4.64 8.22
CA ARG A 90 5.16 -5.06 9.14
C ARG A 90 5.36 -4.37 10.48
N ILE A 91 4.30 -3.74 10.97
CA ILE A 91 4.19 -3.26 12.34
C ILE A 91 3.51 -4.37 13.15
N ARG A 92 4.10 -4.82 14.25
CA ARG A 92 3.39 -5.64 15.25
C ARG A 92 2.98 -4.71 16.39
N LEU A 93 1.69 -4.68 16.69
CA LEU A 93 1.13 -3.98 17.85
C LEU A 93 0.94 -5.02 18.96
N PRO A 94 1.93 -5.30 19.83
CA PRO A 94 1.63 -6.08 21.02
C PRO A 94 0.66 -5.27 21.89
N PRO A 95 -0.46 -5.84 22.35
CA PRO A 95 -1.24 -5.19 23.41
C PRO A 95 -0.36 -5.10 24.65
N HIS A 96 -0.17 -3.89 25.18
CA HIS A 96 0.40 -3.73 26.50
C HIS A 96 -0.60 -4.29 27.53
N GLY A 97 -0.11 -5.17 28.39
CA GLY A 97 -0.90 -5.99 29.30
C GLY A 97 -1.88 -5.17 30.13
N ASN A 98 -3.15 -5.22 29.73
CA ASN A 98 -4.38 -5.25 30.54
C ASN A 98 -5.56 -4.89 29.63
N CYS A 99 -5.78 -5.68 28.58
CA CYS A 99 -7.11 -5.77 27.99
C CYS A 99 -7.88 -6.84 28.77
N SER A 100 -8.62 -6.42 29.81
CA SER A 100 -9.70 -7.27 30.32
C SER A 100 -10.68 -7.56 29.18
N PRO A 101 -11.14 -8.81 29.02
CA PRO A 101 -12.25 -9.10 28.14
C PRO A 101 -13.52 -8.47 28.74
N TRP A 102 -14.11 -7.51 28.05
CA TRP A 102 -15.46 -7.01 28.37
C TRP A 102 -16.52 -8.05 27.94
N PRO A 103 -17.70 -8.08 28.59
CA PRO A 103 -18.56 -9.25 28.77
C PRO A 103 -19.24 -9.77 27.51
#